data_AF-A0A842P9L2-F1
#
_entry.id   AF-A0A842P9L2-F1
#
_cell.length_a   1.000
_cell.length_b   1.000
_cell.length_c   1.000
_cell.angle_alpha   90.00
_cell.angle_beta   90.00
_cell.angle_gamma   90.00
#
_symmetry.space_group_name_H-M   'P 1'
#
loop_
_entity.id
_entity.type
_entity.pdbx_description
1 polymer ?
#
loop_
_entity_poly.entity_id
_entity_poly.type
_entity_poly.pdbx_seq_one_letter_code
_entity_poly.pdbx_strand_id
1 'polypeptide(L)'
;IEIKEEEAIDSGASLLIYSIDENSIIGIDGLFNKKTQNFDLDFEKFINNSLGVDENLADMLVVPASLGINKTTLQVKEITKHLETNLFVTSKITGCKYGIGKTSGGFEVIIQGVSDSSIK
;
A
#
# COMPACT_ATOMS: atom_id res chain seq x y z
N ILE A 1 -13.88 -12.99 12.53
CA ILE A 1 -14.75 -11.90 12.02
C ILE A 1 -14.95 -10.94 13.19
N GLU A 2 -14.34 -9.77 13.13
CA GLU A 2 -14.51 -8.71 14.14
C GLU A 2 -15.56 -7.74 13.59
N ILE A 3 -16.72 -7.66 14.25
CA ILE A 3 -17.79 -6.72 13.89
C ILE A 3 -17.76 -5.61 14.94
N LYS A 4 -17.51 -4.37 14.51
CA LYS A 4 -17.60 -3.17 15.35
C LYS A 4 -18.78 -2.34 14.89
N GLU A 5 -19.63 -1.96 15.83
CA GLU A 5 -20.81 -1.11 15.60
C GLU A 5 -20.53 0.28 16.16
N GLU A 6 -20.72 1.31 15.35
CA GLU A 6 -20.58 2.72 15.72
C GLU A 6 -21.76 3.52 15.15
N GLU A 7 -22.25 4.52 15.88
CA GLU A 7 -23.33 5.38 15.39
C GLU A 7 -22.82 6.30 14.27
N ALA A 8 -23.43 6.21 13.09
CA ALA A 8 -23.07 6.99 11.93
C ALA A 8 -24.05 8.15 11.68
N ILE A 9 -23.50 9.31 11.28
CA ILE A 9 -24.29 10.50 10.91
C ILE A 9 -25.01 10.32 9.57
N ASP A 10 -24.44 9.53 8.65
CA ASP A 10 -25.04 9.15 7.37
C ASP A 10 -25.11 7.63 7.23
N SER A 11 -26.09 7.19 6.47
CA SER A 11 -26.37 5.80 6.04
C SER A 11 -25.37 5.26 5.01
N GLY A 12 -24.12 5.72 5.05
CA GLY A 12 -23.04 5.19 4.24
C GLY A 12 -22.63 3.79 4.73
N ALA A 13 -22.08 2.99 3.83
CA ALA A 13 -21.48 1.71 4.18
C ALA A 13 -20.22 1.48 3.35
N SER A 14 -19.24 0.81 3.94
CA SER A 14 -17.99 0.38 3.30
C SER A 14 -17.72 -1.08 3.62
N LEU A 15 -17.05 -1.78 2.72
CA LEU A 15 -16.60 -3.15 2.92
C LEU A 15 -15.10 -3.20 2.65
N LEU A 16 -14.33 -3.72 3.62
CA LEU A 16 -12.91 -4.02 3.48
C LEU A 16 -12.74 -5.54 3.48
N ILE A 17 -12.05 -6.06 2.47
CA ILE A 17 -11.62 -7.44 2.39
C ILE A 17 -10.10 -7.43 2.38
N TYR A 18 -9.49 -8.14 3.32
CA TYR A 18 -8.04 -8.22 3.43
C TYR A 18 -7.59 -9.63 3.76
N SER A 19 -6.35 -9.93 3.39
CA SER A 19 -5.65 -11.17 3.74
C SER A 19 -4.27 -10.83 4.25
N ILE A 20 -3.84 -11.56 5.29
CA ILE A 20 -2.50 -11.49 5.87
C ILE A 20 -1.99 -12.93 5.92
N ASP A 21 -0.86 -13.17 5.27
CA ASP A 21 -0.11 -14.41 5.37
C ASP A 21 1.35 -14.12 5.75
N GLU A 22 2.19 -15.15 5.79
CA GLU A 22 3.60 -15.02 6.22
C GLU A 22 4.43 -14.06 5.35
N ASN A 23 4.05 -13.90 4.08
CA ASN A 23 4.81 -13.17 3.07
C ASN A 23 4.02 -12.04 2.42
N SER A 24 2.72 -11.90 2.71
CA SER A 24 1.88 -10.90 2.08
C SER A 24 0.82 -10.25 2.97
N ILE A 25 0.56 -8.97 2.69
CA ILE A 25 -0.56 -8.19 3.22
C ILE A 25 -1.24 -7.52 2.04
N ILE A 26 -2.47 -7.93 1.74
CA ILE A 26 -3.24 -7.43 0.61
C ILE A 26 -4.65 -7.04 1.06
N GLY A 27 -5.19 -5.97 0.50
CA GLY A 27 -6.56 -5.55 0.75
C GLY A 27 -7.24 -4.90 -0.46
N ILE A 28 -8.56 -4.98 -0.47
CA ILE A 28 -9.44 -4.16 -1.29
C ILE A 28 -10.56 -3.59 -0.43
N ASP A 29 -10.91 -2.34 -0.68
CA ASP A 29 -12.07 -1.71 -0.07
C ASP A 29 -13.05 -1.22 -1.14
N GLY A 30 -14.31 -1.09 -0.75
CA GLY A 30 -15.38 -0.65 -1.62
C GLY A 30 -16.44 0.11 -0.85
N LEU A 31 -16.96 1.16 -1.46
CA LEU A 31 -18.08 1.94 -0.92
C LEU A 31 -19.40 1.40 -1.45
N PHE A 32 -20.43 1.41 -0.60
CA PHE A 32 -21.77 1.03 -0.99
C PHE A 32 -22.39 2.08 -1.91
N ASN A 33 -22.71 1.69 -3.14
CA ASN A 33 -23.37 2.54 -4.09
C ASN A 33 -24.90 2.36 -4.00
N LYS A 34 -25.59 3.36 -3.44
CA LYS A 34 -27.05 3.35 -3.27
C LYS A 34 -27.83 3.21 -4.59
N LYS A 35 -27.25 3.60 -5.73
CA LYS A 35 -27.91 3.49 -7.05
C LYS A 35 -27.89 2.06 -7.58
N THR A 36 -26.76 1.37 -7.44
CA THR A 36 -26.57 -0.01 -7.93
C THR A 36 -26.87 -1.06 -6.86
N GLN A 37 -27.05 -0.64 -5.61
CA GLN A 37 -27.27 -1.51 -4.44
C GLN A 37 -26.14 -2.54 -4.27
N ASN A 38 -24.90 -2.13 -4.54
CA ASN A 38 -23.73 -2.99 -4.49
C ASN A 38 -22.50 -2.23 -3.98
N PHE A 39 -21.51 -2.96 -3.45
CA PHE A 39 -20.19 -2.42 -3.14
C PHE A 39 -19.34 -2.38 -4.40
N ASP A 40 -18.69 -1.24 -4.65
CA ASP A 40 -17.77 -1.09 -5.77
C ASP A 40 -16.43 -1.74 -5.41
N LEU A 41 -16.32 -3.04 -5.68
CA LEU A 41 -15.15 -3.87 -5.34
C LEU A 41 -14.54 -4.49 -6.60
N ASP A 42 -13.22 -4.37 -6.70
CA ASP A 42 -12.43 -5.04 -7.74
C ASP A 42 -11.81 -6.33 -7.17
N PHE A 43 -12.59 -7.41 -7.19
CA PHE A 43 -12.13 -8.72 -6.71
C PHE A 43 -10.96 -9.28 -7.52
N GLU A 44 -10.85 -8.93 -8.80
CA GLU A 44 -9.74 -9.39 -9.65
C GLU A 44 -8.40 -8.83 -9.14
N LYS A 45 -8.36 -7.57 -8.69
CA LYS A 45 -7.17 -7.01 -8.04
C LYS A 45 -6.76 -7.79 -6.79
N PHE A 46 -7.73 -8.23 -5.99
CA PHE A 46 -7.46 -8.99 -4.78
C PHE A 46 -6.90 -10.39 -5.08
N ILE A 47 -7.50 -11.11 -6.04
CA ILE A 47 -7.09 -12.48 -6.38
C ILE A 47 -5.75 -12.51 -7.13
N ASN A 48 -5.49 -11.52 -8.00
CA ASN A 48 -4.28 -11.49 -8.82
C ASN A 48 -3.06 -10.92 -8.09
N ASN A 49 -3.24 -10.37 -6.89
CA ASN A 49 -2.17 -9.79 -6.09
C ASN A 49 -1.79 -10.72 -4.93
N SER A 50 -0.77 -11.54 -5.12
CA SER A 50 -0.29 -12.51 -4.13
C SER A 50 1.14 -12.25 -3.65
N LEU A 51 1.70 -11.07 -3.95
CA LEU A 51 3.12 -10.80 -3.78
C LEU A 51 3.37 -9.60 -2.86
N GLY A 52 3.78 -9.87 -1.62
CA GLY A 52 4.27 -8.84 -0.70
C GLY A 52 3.18 -7.89 -0.22
N VAL A 53 3.07 -6.72 -0.84
CA VAL A 53 2.08 -5.72 -0.45
C VAL A 53 1.26 -5.27 -1.66
N ASP A 54 -0.02 -4.94 -1.42
CA ASP A 54 -0.85 -4.36 -2.47
C ASP A 54 -0.39 -2.96 -2.91
N GLU A 55 -0.88 -2.50 -4.06
CA GLU A 55 -0.48 -1.24 -4.69
C GLU A 55 -0.66 -0.03 -3.76
N ASN A 56 -1.76 0.01 -3.02
CA ASN A 56 -2.10 1.12 -2.15
C ASN A 56 -1.25 1.08 -0.88
N LEU A 57 -1.05 -0.11 -0.31
CA LEU A 57 -0.20 -0.27 0.86
C LEU A 57 1.27 0.02 0.53
N ALA A 58 1.76 -0.40 -0.64
CA ALA A 58 3.12 -0.09 -1.10
C ALA A 58 3.38 1.42 -1.10
N ASP A 59 2.44 2.21 -1.63
CA ASP A 59 2.50 3.66 -1.66
C ASP A 59 2.58 4.26 -0.25
N MET A 60 1.74 3.77 0.67
CA MET A 60 1.68 4.25 2.05
C MET A 60 2.96 3.92 2.83
N LEU A 61 3.64 2.82 2.53
CA LEU A 61 4.84 2.38 3.23
C LEU A 61 6.12 3.15 2.83
N VAL A 62 6.12 3.86 1.71
CA VAL A 62 7.30 4.61 1.23
C VAL A 62 7.78 5.63 2.27
N VAL A 63 6.87 6.45 2.80
CA VAL A 63 7.22 7.53 3.73
C VAL A 63 7.75 6.98 5.06
N PRO A 64 7.05 6.06 5.76
CA PRO A 64 7.58 5.45 6.97
C PRO A 64 8.94 4.77 6.76
N ALA A 65 9.11 4.03 5.65
CA ALA A 65 10.37 3.37 5.32
C ALA A 65 11.52 4.37 5.10
N SER A 66 11.23 5.55 4.56
CA SER A 66 12.23 6.59 4.31
C SER A 66 12.79 7.25 5.59
N LEU A 67 12.05 7.17 6.69
CA LEU A 67 12.42 7.76 7.98
C LEU A 67 13.05 6.74 8.94
N GLY A 68 13.03 5.45 8.58
CA GLY A 68 13.65 4.39 9.36
C GLY A 68 15.19 4.42 9.30
N ILE A 69 15.83 3.80 10.31
CA ILE A 69 17.30 3.65 10.35
C ILE A 69 17.78 2.56 9.37
N ASN A 70 16.92 1.58 9.10
CA ASN A 70 17.28 0.36 8.39
C ASN A 70 16.82 0.37 6.93
N LYS A 71 17.39 -0.56 6.17
CA LYS A 71 16.90 -0.89 4.83
C LYS A 71 15.56 -1.64 4.94
N THR A 72 14.56 -1.15 4.24
CA THR A 72 13.28 -1.83 4.04
C THR A 72 13.22 -2.36 2.61
N THR A 73 12.79 -3.61 2.45
CA THR A 73 12.51 -4.21 1.14
C THR A 73 11.04 -4.57 1.08
N LEU A 74 10.33 -4.06 0.07
CA LEU A 74 8.94 -4.37 -0.23
C LEU A 74 8.90 -5.20 -1.51
N GLN A 75 8.14 -6.29 -1.53
CA GLN A 75 7.81 -6.96 -2.77
C GLN A 75 6.47 -6.42 -3.28
N VAL A 76 6.43 -6.08 -4.56
CA VAL A 76 5.24 -5.56 -5.22
C VAL A 76 5.05 -6.24 -6.56
N LYS A 77 3.79 -6.41 -6.98
CA LYS A 77 3.47 -7.03 -8.27
C LYS A 77 3.91 -6.16 -9.45
N GLU A 78 3.68 -4.85 -9.34
CA GLU A 78 3.97 -3.87 -10.37
C GLU A 78 4.49 -2.55 -9.78
N ILE A 79 5.16 -1.75 -10.61
CA ILE A 79 5.56 -0.39 -10.25
C ILE A 79 4.51 0.56 -10.82
N THR A 80 3.59 1.00 -9.96
CA THR A 80 2.57 2.00 -10.32
C THR A 80 3.22 3.38 -10.47
N LYS A 81 2.55 4.29 -11.18
CA LYS A 81 2.98 5.70 -11.28
C LYS A 81 2.98 6.39 -9.92
N HIS A 82 2.04 6.02 -9.04
CA HIS A 82 1.97 6.57 -7.70
C HIS A 82 3.18 6.12 -6.86
N LEU A 83 3.55 4.84 -6.95
CA LEU A 83 4.74 4.32 -6.27
C LEU A 83 6.02 4.98 -6.75
N GLU A 84 6.19 5.10 -8.07
CA GLU A 84 7.34 5.80 -8.67
C GLU A 84 7.43 7.26 -8.21
N THR A 85 6.30 7.97 -8.23
CA THR A 85 6.22 9.38 -7.80
C THR A 85 6.52 9.51 -6.31
N ASN A 86 5.93 8.65 -5.48
CA ASN A 86 6.13 8.65 -4.03
C ASN A 86 7.59 8.37 -3.67
N LEU A 87 8.23 7.39 -4.31
CA LEU A 87 9.66 7.10 -4.14
C LEU A 87 10.52 8.32 -4.53
N PHE A 88 10.26 8.91 -5.69
CA PHE A 88 11.01 10.07 -6.17
C PHE A 88 10.86 11.27 -5.24
N VAL A 89 9.62 11.70 -4.95
CA VAL A 89 9.34 12.87 -4.11
C VAL A 89 9.87 12.66 -2.70
N THR A 90 9.64 11.49 -2.11
CA THR A 90 10.13 11.18 -0.76
C THR A 90 11.65 11.25 -0.70
N SER A 91 12.37 10.74 -1.70
CA SER A 91 13.83 10.86 -1.77
C SER A 91 14.33 12.31 -1.83
N LYS A 92 13.56 13.21 -2.43
CA LYS A 92 13.90 14.64 -2.49
C LYS A 92 13.65 15.36 -1.17
N ILE A 93 12.64 14.94 -0.42
CA ILE A 93 12.28 15.54 0.87
C ILE A 93 13.18 15.03 1.99
N THR A 94 13.31 13.71 2.12
CA THR A 94 14.00 13.10 3.27
C THR A 94 15.48 12.82 3.00
N GLY A 95 15.89 12.82 1.74
CA GLY A 95 17.24 12.41 1.34
C GLY A 95 17.44 10.88 1.35
N CYS A 96 16.38 10.09 1.54
CA CYS A 96 16.48 8.64 1.47
C CYS A 96 16.91 8.16 0.08
N LYS A 97 17.53 6.99 0.01
CA LYS A 97 17.86 6.33 -1.26
C LYS A 97 16.90 5.20 -1.51
N TYR A 98 16.54 4.99 -2.76
CA TYR A 98 15.74 3.84 -3.16
C TYR A 98 16.29 3.17 -4.42
N GLY A 99 15.91 1.92 -4.62
CA GLY A 99 16.21 1.14 -5.81
C GLY A 99 15.07 0.17 -6.11
N ILE A 100 14.95 -0.22 -7.38
CA ILE A 100 13.93 -1.17 -7.84
C ILE A 100 14.66 -2.32 -8.55
N GLY A 101 14.46 -3.55 -8.06
CA GLY A 101 14.95 -4.78 -8.66
C GLY A 101 13.80 -5.55 -9.30
N LYS A 102 14.01 -6.15 -10.48
CA LYS A 102 13.02 -7.03 -11.10
C LYS A 102 13.19 -8.46 -10.59
N THR A 103 12.09 -9.12 -10.24
CA THR A 103 12.07 -10.54 -9.84
C THR A 103 11.31 -11.38 -10.87
N SER A 104 11.21 -12.69 -10.65
CA SER A 104 10.41 -13.58 -11.50
C SER A 104 8.91 -13.29 -11.45
N GLY A 105 8.43 -12.73 -10.33
CA GLY A 105 7.00 -12.53 -10.06
C GLY A 105 6.52 -11.07 -10.05
N GLY A 106 7.45 -10.11 -10.00
CA GLY A 106 7.18 -8.68 -9.84
C GLY A 106 8.46 -7.88 -9.62
N PHE A 107 8.48 -7.06 -8.57
CA PHE A 107 9.60 -6.20 -8.25
C PHE A 107 9.91 -6.18 -6.74
N GLU A 108 11.17 -5.93 -6.43
CA GLU A 108 11.64 -5.56 -5.08
C GLU A 108 11.91 -4.06 -5.06
N VAL A 109 11.19 -3.34 -4.20
CA VAL A 109 11.43 -1.94 -3.90
C VAL A 109 12.24 -1.86 -2.63
N ILE A 110 13.45 -1.33 -2.73
CA ILE A 110 14.40 -1.21 -1.63
C ILE A 110 14.48 0.25 -1.24
N ILE A 111 14.24 0.57 0.03
CA ILE A 111 14.33 1.92 0.59
C ILE A 111 15.35 1.91 1.71
N GLN A 112 16.37 2.75 1.61
CA GLN A 112 17.31 3.04 2.68
C GLN A 112 16.92 4.36 3.33
N GLY A 113 16.30 4.28 4.50
CA GLY A 113 15.86 5.45 5.24
C GLY A 113 17.00 6.24 5.88
N VAL A 114 16.67 7.46 6.31
CA VAL A 114 17.56 8.42 6.98
C VAL A 114 16.88 8.88 8.27
N SER A 115 17.40 8.43 9.42
CA SER A 115 16.80 8.69 10.73
C SER A 115 16.95 10.13 11.22
N ASP A 116 18.02 10.81 10.81
CA ASP A 116 18.22 12.26 11.02
C ASP A 116 17.89 13.02 9.73
N SER A 117 16.74 12.70 9.12
CA SER A 117 16.26 13.53 8.03
C SER A 117 15.97 14.92 8.59
N SER A 118 16.88 15.86 8.34
CA SER A 118 16.58 17.28 8.49
C SER A 118 15.57 17.61 7.40
N ILE A 119 14.28 17.33 7.64
CA ILE A 119 13.18 17.86 6.85
C ILE A 119 13.39 19.38 6.92
N LYS A 120 13.96 19.94 5.85
CA LYS A 120 14.25 21.36 5.74
C LYS A 120 13.03 22.10 5.25
#